data_AF-A0A1J3DGN4-F1
#
_entry.id   AF-A0A1J3DGN4-F1
#
_cell.length_a   1.000
_cell.length_b   1.000
_cell.length_c   1.000
_cell.angle_alpha   90.00
_cell.angle_beta   90.00
_cell.angle_gamma   90.00
#
_symmetry.space_group_name_H-M   'P 1'
#
loop_
_entity.id
_entity.type
_entity.pdbx_description
1 polymer ?
#
loop_
_entity_poly.entity_id
_entity_poly.type
_entity_poly.pdbx_seq_one_letter_code
_entity_poly.pdbx_strand_id
1 'polypeptide(L)'
;SSFTLVSSQTQHMLASMLSDEAFTEKYIRINRERLRRRYETIVDGLKKAGIECLKGNAGLFCWMNLGFLLDKKTKEGELELWDVILKELKLNISPGSSCHCSEFGWFRACFANMSEKTLEIALKRIHVFMDQRRRF
;
A
#
# COMPACT_ATOMS: atom_id res chain seq x y z
N SER A 1 17.40 -36.05 3.96
CA SER A 1 18.16 -34.87 3.54
C SER A 1 17.35 -33.61 3.79
N SER A 2 17.94 -32.59 4.40
CA SER A 2 17.23 -31.34 4.69
C SER A 2 17.62 -30.28 3.67
N PHE A 3 16.79 -30.10 2.65
CA PHE A 3 17.10 -29.27 1.48
C PHE A 3 16.69 -27.79 1.63
N THR A 4 16.06 -27.43 2.76
CA THR A 4 15.45 -26.11 2.96
C THR A 4 15.60 -25.58 4.40
N LEU A 5 16.66 -25.99 5.11
CA LEU A 5 16.88 -25.48 6.47
C LEU A 5 17.19 -23.98 6.47
N VAL A 6 16.66 -23.29 7.47
CA VAL A 6 17.07 -21.91 7.77
C VAL A 6 18.55 -21.91 8.15
N SER A 7 19.31 -20.92 7.68
CA SER A 7 20.72 -20.74 8.06
C SER A 7 20.87 -20.75 9.58
N SER A 8 21.81 -21.54 10.09
CA SER A 8 22.10 -21.60 11.53
C SER A 8 22.46 -20.21 12.10
N GLN A 9 23.12 -19.37 11.30
CA GLN A 9 23.42 -17.99 11.67
C GLN A 9 22.14 -17.15 11.84
N THR A 10 21.17 -17.27 10.93
CA THR A 10 19.87 -16.58 11.04
C THR A 10 19.08 -17.11 12.24
N GLN A 11 19.10 -18.42 12.47
CA GLN A 11 18.45 -19.02 13.64
C GLN A 11 19.04 -18.45 14.94
N HIS A 12 20.36 -18.44 15.09
CA HIS A 12 21.02 -17.92 16.29
C HIS A 12 20.74 -16.43 16.50
N MET A 13 20.84 -15.62 15.45
CA MET A 13 20.57 -14.18 15.52
C MET A 13 19.12 -13.89 15.93
N LEU A 14 18.15 -14.53 15.28
CA LEU A 14 16.73 -14.30 15.59
C LEU A 14 16.36 -14.85 16.97
N ALA A 15 16.90 -16.00 17.37
CA ALA A 15 16.68 -16.54 18.71
C ALA A 15 17.14 -15.56 19.79
N SER A 16 18.35 -15.00 19.66
CA SER A 16 18.87 -14.00 20.60
C SER A 16 18.04 -12.71 20.62
N MET A 17 17.65 -12.21 19.44
CA MET A 17 16.85 -10.97 19.34
C MET A 17 15.41 -11.15 19.86
N LEU A 18 14.78 -12.29 19.58
CA LEU A 18 13.38 -12.54 19.93
C LEU A 18 13.21 -13.02 21.39
N SER A 19 14.28 -13.49 22.04
CA SER A 19 14.26 -13.85 23.46
C SER A 19 14.40 -12.64 24.39
N ASP A 20 14.78 -11.47 23.87
CA ASP A 20 14.77 -10.21 24.62
C ASP A 20 13.34 -9.65 24.70
N GLU A 21 12.68 -9.89 25.83
CA GLU A 21 11.30 -9.45 26.08
C GLU A 21 11.16 -7.92 26.02
N ALA A 22 12.13 -7.18 26.58
CA ALA A 22 12.10 -5.71 26.57
C ALA A 22 12.21 -5.16 25.14
N PHE A 23 13.05 -5.78 24.30
CA PHE A 23 13.12 -5.44 22.88
C PHE A 23 11.82 -5.76 22.15
N THR A 24 11.27 -6.97 22.30
CA THR A 24 10.10 -7.43 21.53
C THR A 24 8.84 -6.62 21.85
N GLU A 25 8.58 -6.33 23.13
CA GLU A 25 7.46 -5.47 23.55
C GLU A 25 7.59 -4.06 22.97
N LYS A 26 8.78 -3.48 23.08
CA LYS A 26 9.08 -2.14 22.53
C LYS A 26 8.92 -2.12 21.02
N TYR A 27 9.42 -3.14 20.32
CA TYR A 27 9.31 -3.26 18.86
C TYR A 27 7.84 -3.33 18.42
N ILE A 28 7.04 -4.21 19.03
CA ILE A 28 5.62 -4.37 18.69
C ILE A 28 4.87 -3.06 18.90
N ARG A 29 5.05 -2.39 20.04
CA ARG A 29 4.39 -1.12 20.35
C ARG A 29 4.75 -0.04 19.33
N ILE A 30 6.04 0.21 19.12
CA ILE A 30 6.52 1.26 18.22
C ILE A 30 6.14 0.95 16.76
N ASN A 31 6.23 -0.30 16.33
CA ASN A 31 5.88 -0.68 14.97
C ASN A 31 4.39 -0.46 14.68
N ARG A 32 3.51 -0.83 15.62
CA ARG A 32 2.06 -0.55 15.51
C ARG A 32 1.77 0.95 15.46
N GLU A 33 2.40 1.74 16.32
CA GLU A 33 2.25 3.21 16.33
C GLU A 33 2.66 3.83 14.99
N ARG A 34 3.81 3.42 14.44
CA ARG A 34 4.34 3.93 13.16
C ARG A 34 3.49 3.50 11.98
N LEU A 35 3.03 2.24 11.94
CA LEU A 35 2.16 1.73 10.88
C LEU A 35 0.81 2.45 10.90
N ARG A 36 0.22 2.65 12.08
CA ARG A 36 -1.03 3.41 12.23
C ARG A 36 -0.90 4.82 11.70
N ARG A 37 0.15 5.55 12.10
CA ARG A 37 0.40 6.91 11.60
C ARG A 37 0.51 6.95 10.08
N ARG A 38 1.26 6.02 9.49
CA ARG A 38 1.42 5.94 8.02
C ARG A 38 0.11 5.62 7.31
N TYR A 39 -0.68 4.70 7.87
CA TYR A 39 -2.02 4.38 7.37
C TYR A 39 -2.94 5.60 7.40
N GLU A 40 -2.98 6.32 8.51
CA GLU A 40 -3.77 7.56 8.65
C GLU A 40 -3.33 8.60 7.61
N THR A 41 -2.02 8.84 7.45
CA THR A 41 -1.48 9.78 6.46
C THR A 41 -1.91 9.45 5.03
N ILE A 42 -1.76 8.20 4.59
CA ILE A 42 -2.12 7.83 3.21
C ILE A 42 -3.62 7.88 2.99
N VAL A 43 -4.43 7.39 3.92
CA VAL A 43 -5.89 7.37 3.80
C VAL A 43 -6.46 8.80 3.79
N ASP A 44 -5.97 9.68 4.66
CA ASP A 44 -6.40 11.08 4.68
C ASP A 44 -5.98 11.83 3.41
N GLY A 45 -4.77 11.55 2.90
CA GLY A 45 -4.30 12.11 1.63
C GLY A 45 -5.17 11.67 0.45
N LEU A 46 -5.44 10.37 0.33
CA LEU A 46 -6.33 9.82 -0.70
C LEU A 46 -7.75 10.39 -0.58
N LYS A 47 -8.29 10.49 0.64
CA LYS A 47 -9.61 11.08 0.89
C LYS A 47 -9.68 12.53 0.43
N LYS A 48 -8.64 13.34 0.66
CA LYS A 48 -8.55 14.72 0.15
C LYS A 48 -8.53 14.78 -1.38
N ALA A 49 -8.03 13.73 -2.06
CA ALA A 49 -8.10 13.60 -3.51
C ALA A 49 -9.47 13.11 -4.01
N GLY A 50 -10.42 12.81 -3.11
CA GLY A 50 -11.72 12.22 -3.44
C GLY A 50 -11.67 10.70 -3.66
N ILE A 51 -10.63 10.03 -3.18
CA ILE A 51 -10.46 8.58 -3.30
C ILE A 51 -10.76 7.93 -1.95
N GLU A 52 -11.76 7.06 -1.92
CA GLU A 52 -12.09 6.29 -0.73
C GLU A 52 -11.21 5.04 -0.60
N CYS A 53 -10.96 4.62 0.63
CA CYS A 53 -10.25 3.38 0.93
C CYS A 53 -11.13 2.49 1.80
N LEU A 54 -11.01 1.17 1.61
CA LEU A 54 -11.58 0.20 2.54
C LEU A 54 -10.97 0.44 3.93
N LYS A 55 -11.83 0.52 4.94
CA LYS A 55 -11.40 0.67 6.33
C LYS A 55 -10.62 -0.57 6.76
N GLY A 56 -9.33 -0.41 6.98
CA GLY A 56 -8.41 -1.44 7.45
C GLY A 56 -7.89 -1.11 8.84
N ASN A 57 -7.52 -2.14 9.59
CA ASN A 57 -6.90 -2.01 10.92
C ASN A 57 -5.52 -2.69 11.00
N ALA A 58 -5.06 -3.31 9.91
CA ALA A 58 -3.82 -4.08 9.84
C ALA A 58 -3.25 -4.06 8.41
N GLY A 59 -2.03 -4.60 8.28
CA GLY A 59 -1.33 -4.71 7.01
C GLY A 59 -0.34 -3.58 6.75
N LEU A 60 0.29 -3.63 5.58
CA LEU A 60 1.34 -2.71 5.14
C LEU A 60 0.89 -1.89 3.90
N PHE A 61 -0.41 -1.93 3.61
CA PHE A 61 -1.05 -1.35 2.43
C PHE A 61 -2.47 -0.90 2.75
N CYS A 62 -3.00 0.01 1.93
CA CYS A 62 -4.43 0.31 1.89
C CYS A 62 -5.04 -0.23 0.59
N TRP A 63 -6.35 -0.48 0.65
CA TRP A 63 -7.15 -0.92 -0.50
C TRP A 63 -7.99 0.28 -0.96
N MET A 64 -7.55 0.97 -2.01
CA MET A 64 -8.19 2.20 -2.50
C MET A 64 -9.14 1.91 -3.65
N ASN A 65 -10.27 2.61 -3.67
CA ASN A 65 -11.30 2.48 -4.69
C ASN A 65 -11.15 3.57 -5.75
N LEU A 66 -10.74 3.18 -6.95
CA LEU A 66 -10.67 4.01 -8.14
C LEU A 66 -11.72 3.58 -9.19
N GLY A 67 -12.71 2.76 -8.82
CA GLY A 67 -13.72 2.25 -9.75
C GLY A 67 -14.59 3.35 -10.38
N PHE A 68 -14.61 4.55 -9.80
CA PHE A 68 -15.27 5.72 -10.36
C PHE A 68 -14.49 6.37 -11.52
N LEU A 69 -13.22 6.00 -11.71
CA LEU A 69 -12.37 6.45 -12.84
C LEU A 69 -12.41 5.49 -14.03
N LEU A 70 -13.11 4.36 -13.90
CA LEU A 70 -13.22 3.37 -14.97
C LEU A 70 -14.40 3.70 -15.88
N ASP A 71 -14.15 3.82 -17.18
CA ASP A 71 -15.21 3.94 -18.20
C ASP A 71 -16.06 2.66 -18.27
N LYS A 72 -15.39 1.50 -18.13
CA LYS A 72 -16.02 0.18 -18.05
C LYS A 72 -15.42 -0.58 -16.89
N LYS A 73 -16.27 -1.15 -16.04
CA LYS A 73 -15.87 -2.01 -14.91
C LYS A 73 -15.51 -3.41 -15.41
N THR A 74 -14.46 -3.51 -16.22
CA THR A 74 -13.87 -4.77 -16.68
C THR A 74 -12.41 -4.84 -16.26
N LYS A 75 -11.80 -6.03 -16.42
CA LYS A 75 -10.38 -6.23 -16.16
C LYS A 75 -9.52 -5.33 -17.06
N GLU A 76 -9.91 -5.18 -18.31
CA GLU A 76 -9.20 -4.38 -19.30
C GLU A 76 -9.21 -2.91 -18.89
N GLY A 77 -10.37 -2.36 -18.49
CA GLY A 77 -10.46 -0.99 -17.99
C GLY A 77 -9.61 -0.76 -16.73
N GLU A 78 -9.59 -1.72 -15.80
CA GLU A 78 -8.71 -1.66 -14.62
C GLU A 78 -7.22 -1.63 -15.01
N LEU A 79 -6.81 -2.45 -15.98
CA LEU A 79 -5.43 -2.52 -16.46
C LEU A 79 -5.03 -1.28 -17.28
N GLU A 80 -5.95 -0.67 -18.02
CA GLU A 80 -5.74 0.61 -18.71
C GLU A 80 -5.49 1.73 -17.69
N LEU A 81 -6.34 1.84 -16.66
CA LEU A 81 -6.12 2.79 -15.57
C LEU A 81 -4.81 2.52 -14.83
N TRP A 82 -4.49 1.25 -14.58
CA TRP A 82 -3.22 0.85 -13.98
C TRP A 82 -2.01 1.30 -14.80
N ASP A 83 -2.06 1.13 -16.13
CA ASP A 83 -1.00 1.55 -17.05
C ASP A 83 -0.77 3.06 -17.01
N VAL A 84 -1.85 3.85 -16.96
CA VAL A 84 -1.80 5.31 -16.77
C VAL A 84 -1.14 5.65 -15.43
N ILE A 85 -1.55 5.01 -14.33
CA ILE A 85 -0.96 5.27 -13.00
C ILE A 85 0.53 4.92 -12.99
N LEU A 86 0.91 3.81 -13.61
CA LEU A 86 2.30 3.39 -13.69
C LEU A 86 3.14 4.33 -14.57
N LYS A 87 2.65 4.71 -15.75
CA LYS A 87 3.43 5.45 -16.75
C LYS A 87 3.39 6.95 -16.53
N GLU A 88 2.25 7.53 -16.17
CA GLU A 88 2.09 8.98 -16.02
C GLU A 88 2.40 9.43 -14.59
N LEU A 89 1.79 8.81 -13.58
CA LEU A 89 2.02 9.16 -12.17
C LEU A 89 3.33 8.57 -11.63
N LYS A 90 3.93 7.60 -12.36
CA LYS A 90 5.14 6.88 -11.94
C LYS A 90 4.95 6.23 -10.56
N LEU A 91 3.77 5.65 -10.34
CA LEU A 91 3.42 4.94 -9.12
C LEU A 91 3.16 3.46 -9.44
N ASN A 92 3.94 2.58 -8.81
CA ASN A 92 3.72 1.14 -8.93
C ASN A 92 2.78 0.66 -7.81
N ILE A 93 1.55 0.35 -8.18
CA ILE A 93 0.49 -0.19 -7.32
C ILE A 93 -0.02 -1.50 -7.91
N SER A 94 -0.66 -2.36 -7.11
CA SER A 94 -1.23 -3.61 -7.62
C SER A 94 -2.71 -3.44 -7.96
N PRO A 95 -3.16 -3.76 -9.18
CA PRO A 95 -4.57 -3.76 -9.51
C PRO A 95 -5.29 -4.93 -8.82
N GLY A 96 -6.58 -4.77 -8.53
CA GLY A 96 -7.40 -5.75 -7.82
C GLY A 96 -7.46 -7.10 -8.50
N SER A 97 -7.44 -7.12 -9.84
CA SER A 97 -7.40 -8.33 -10.65
C SER A 97 -6.16 -9.20 -10.42
N SER A 98 -5.01 -8.61 -10.03
CA SER A 98 -3.83 -9.39 -9.61
C SER A 98 -4.04 -10.14 -8.29
N CYS A 99 -5.05 -9.77 -7.51
CA CYS A 99 -5.45 -10.44 -6.27
C CYS A 99 -6.78 -11.20 -6.43
N HIS A 100 -7.22 -11.44 -7.66
CA HIS A 100 -8.50 -12.08 -7.99
C HIS A 100 -9.72 -11.38 -7.38
N CYS A 101 -9.67 -10.04 -7.23
CA CYS A 101 -10.84 -9.27 -6.81
C CYS A 101 -11.97 -9.41 -7.83
N SER A 102 -13.18 -9.69 -7.35
CA SER A 102 -14.37 -9.82 -8.19
C SER A 102 -14.89 -8.48 -8.72
N GLU A 103 -14.54 -7.38 -8.06
CA GLU A 103 -14.92 -6.02 -8.43
C GLU A 103 -13.72 -5.26 -8.99
N PHE A 104 -13.87 -4.69 -10.18
CA PHE A 104 -12.82 -3.92 -10.84
C PHE A 104 -12.76 -2.47 -10.37
N GLY A 105 -11.53 -1.94 -10.31
CA GLY A 105 -11.26 -0.57 -9.90
C GLY A 105 -10.68 -0.44 -8.49
N TRP A 106 -10.44 -1.56 -7.82
CA TRP A 106 -9.74 -1.57 -6.53
C TRP A 106 -8.24 -1.72 -6.73
N PHE A 107 -7.44 -1.05 -5.90
CA PHE A 107 -5.99 -1.09 -6.00
C PHE A 107 -5.32 -1.20 -4.64
N ARG A 108 -4.24 -1.98 -4.59
CA ARG A 108 -3.34 -2.10 -3.42
C ARG A 108 -2.24 -1.06 -3.48
N ALA A 109 -2.18 -0.18 -2.49
CA ALA A 109 -1.08 0.77 -2.33
C ALA A 109 -0.32 0.50 -1.02
N CYS A 110 0.94 0.06 -1.13
CA CYS A 110 1.81 -0.19 0.02
C CYS A 110 2.40 1.12 0.58
N PHE A 111 2.42 1.28 1.91
CA PHE A 111 2.87 2.52 2.57
C PHE A 111 4.02 2.31 3.59
N ALA A 112 4.38 1.06 3.89
CA ALA A 112 5.32 0.73 4.96
C ALA A 112 6.80 0.67 4.54
N ASN A 113 7.10 0.72 3.24
CA ASN A 113 8.44 0.50 2.69
C ASN A 113 9.16 1.78 2.21
N MET A 114 8.57 2.95 2.38
CA MET A 114 9.07 4.22 1.84
C MET A 114 9.23 5.31 2.91
N SER A 115 9.98 6.36 2.61
CA SER A 115 10.06 7.52 3.52
C SER A 115 8.74 8.31 3.53
N GLU A 116 8.50 9.10 4.58
CA GLU A 116 7.32 10.00 4.63
C GLU A 116 7.34 11.00 3.47
N LYS A 117 8.51 11.56 3.14
CA LYS A 117 8.70 12.43 1.96
C LYS A 117 8.32 11.75 0.64
N THR A 118 8.64 10.46 0.48
CA THR A 118 8.26 9.70 -0.72
C THR A 118 6.74 9.51 -0.77
N LEU A 119 6.10 9.26 0.36
CA LEU A 119 4.64 9.15 0.46
C LEU A 119 3.95 10.47 0.11
N GLU A 120 4.45 11.59 0.62
CA GLU A 120 3.94 12.93 0.28
C GLU A 120 4.06 13.24 -1.22
N ILE A 121 5.18 12.88 -1.86
CA ILE A 121 5.34 13.03 -3.31
C ILE A 121 4.32 12.17 -4.06
N ALA A 122 4.09 10.94 -3.63
CA ALA A 122 3.10 10.06 -4.25
C ALA A 122 1.68 10.64 -4.13
N LEU A 123 1.29 11.10 -2.94
CA LEU A 123 0.01 11.77 -2.71
C LEU A 123 -0.12 13.04 -3.58
N LYS A 124 0.93 13.87 -3.66
CA LYS A 124 0.93 15.06 -4.52
C LYS A 124 0.67 14.71 -5.98
N ARG A 125 1.28 13.64 -6.50
CA ARG A 125 1.05 13.19 -7.88
C ARG A 125 -0.40 12.73 -8.09
N ILE A 126 -0.96 12.01 -7.11
CA ILE A 126 -2.37 11.60 -7.13
C ILE A 126 -3.28 12.84 -7.13
N HIS A 127 -3.04 13.82 -6.25
CA HIS A 127 -3.82 15.06 -6.22
C HIS A 127 -3.80 15.78 -7.57
N VAL A 128 -2.62 15.97 -8.18
CA VAL A 128 -2.48 16.61 -9.49
C VAL A 128 -3.25 15.85 -10.58
N PHE A 129 -3.15 14.51 -10.59
CA PHE A 129 -3.89 13.67 -11.53
C PHE A 129 -5.42 13.80 -11.36
N MET A 130 -5.90 13.77 -10.12
CA MET A 130 -7.31 13.93 -9.81
C MET A 130 -7.84 15.32 -10.19
N ASP A 131 -7.06 16.38 -9.97
CA ASP A 131 -7.43 17.74 -10.34
C ASP A 131 -7.50 17.93 -11.87
N GLN A 132 -6.61 17.28 -12.63
CA GLN A 132 -6.66 17.30 -14.09
C GLN A 132 -7.92 16.60 -14.62
N ARG A 133 -8.30 15.47 -14.02
CA ARG A 133 -9.50 14.70 -14.40
C ARG A 133 -10.82 15.41 -14.06
N ARG A 134 -10.86 16.28 -13.04
CA ARG A 134 -12.04 17.07 -12.66
C ARG A 134 -12.34 18.26 -13.59
N ARG A 135 -11.37 18.66 -14.43
CA ARG A 135 -11.52 19.81 -15.34
C ARG A 135 -12.16 19.43 -16.68
N PHE A 136 -12.48 18.16 -16.86
CA PHE A 136 -13.21 17.58 -17.98
C PHE A 136 -14.46 16.88 -17.47
#